data_AF-A0A918XJF1-F1
#
_entry.id   AF-A0A918XJF1-F1
#
_cell.length_a   1.000
_cell.length_b   1.000
_cell.length_c   1.000
_cell.angle_alpha   90.00
_cell.angle_beta   90.00
_cell.angle_gamma   90.00
#
_symmetry.space_group_name_H-M   'P 1'
#
loop_
_entity.id
_entity.type
_entity.pdbx_description
1 polymer ?
#
loop_
_entity_poly.entity_id
_entity_poly.type
_entity_poly.pdbx_seq_one_letter_code
_entity_poly.pdbx_strand_id
1 'polypeptide(L)' 'MGGYCVFPSRELRLRRDRFPHHLICELHDHSGRPVFVAVLAQRCCACPADLVTARTLHALRKTLVRTC' A
#
# COMPACT_ATOMS: atom_id res chain seq x y z
N MET A 1 4.41 -23.97 17.01
CA MET A 1 4.90 -22.59 16.76
C MET A 1 3.71 -21.73 16.41
N GLY A 2 3.25 -20.87 17.33
CA GLY A 2 2.18 -19.90 17.05
C GLY A 2 2.79 -18.70 16.33
N GLY A 3 2.63 -18.64 15.01
CA GLY A 3 3.08 -17.49 14.24
C GLY A 3 2.34 -16.22 14.65
N TYR A 4 3.02 -15.07 14.57
CA TYR A 4 2.36 -13.78 14.71
C TYR A 4 1.39 -13.58 13.55
N CYS A 5 0.09 -13.68 13.82
CA CYS A 5 -0.93 -13.32 12.85
C CYS A 5 -1.01 -11.80 12.77
N VAL A 6 -0.17 -11.22 11.92
CA VAL A 6 -0.24 -9.79 11.57
C VAL A 6 -1.43 -9.62 10.62
N PHE A 7 -2.62 -9.45 11.19
CA PHE A 7 -3.78 -9.12 10.38
C PHE A 7 -3.65 -7.66 9.90
N PRO A 8 -3.86 -7.40 8.60
CA PRO A 8 -3.88 -6.03 8.10
C PRO A 8 -4.99 -5.25 8.81
N SER A 9 -4.69 -4.00 9.17
CA SER A 9 -5.66 -3.11 9.78
C SER A 9 -6.91 -2.97 8.91
N ARG A 10 -8.07 -2.66 9.52
CA ARG A 10 -9.34 -2.50 8.80
C ARG A 10 -9.22 -1.45 7.69
N GLU A 11 -8.50 -0.37 7.94
CA GLU A 11 -8.29 0.68 6.95
C GLU A 11 -7.44 0.20 5.76
N LEU A 12 -6.40 -0.60 6.01
CA LEU A 12 -5.57 -1.17 4.95
C LEU A 12 -6.38 -2.11 4.06
N ARG A 13 -7.25 -2.95 4.65
CA ARG A 13 -8.18 -3.82 3.91
C ARG A 13 -9.09 -3.03 2.98
N LEU A 14 -9.77 -1.99 3.51
CA LEU A 14 -10.62 -1.10 2.70
C LEU A 14 -9.87 -0.45 1.53
N ARG A 15 -8.57 -0.20 1.66
CA ARG A 15 -7.78 0.38 0.58
C ARG A 15 -7.42 -0.65 -0.48
N ARG A 16 -7.09 -1.88 -0.09
CA ARG A 16 -6.85 -2.98 -1.03
C ARG A 16 -8.10 -3.24 -1.87
N ASP A 17 -9.28 -3.26 -1.25
CA ASP A 17 -10.55 -3.43 -1.97
C ASP A 17 -10.82 -2.30 -2.97
N ARG A 18 -10.43 -1.07 -2.63
CA ARG A 18 -10.63 0.12 -3.49
C ARG A 18 -9.65 0.21 -4.66
N PHE A 19 -8.46 -0.37 -4.54
CA PHE A 19 -7.41 -0.33 -5.55
C PHE A 19 -6.93 -1.75 -5.88
N PRO A 20 -7.76 -2.58 -6.53
CA PRO A 20 -7.48 -4.01 -6.73
C PRO A 20 -6.24 -4.28 -7.59
N HIS A 21 -5.85 -3.33 -8.44
CA HIS A 21 -4.65 -3.43 -9.25
C HIS A 21 -3.35 -3.06 -8.50
N HIS A 22 -3.44 -2.63 -7.23
CA HIS A 22 -2.29 -2.23 -6.42
C HIS A 22 -2.06 -3.20 -5.26
N LEU A 23 -0.83 -3.65 -5.09
CA LEU A 23 -0.36 -4.26 -3.85
C LEU A 23 -0.11 -3.15 -2.84
N ILE A 24 -0.96 -3.06 -1.82
CA ILE A 24 -0.83 -2.08 -0.74
C ILE A 24 -0.34 -2.76 0.54
N CYS A 25 0.78 -2.30 1.09
CA CYS A 25 1.43 -2.84 2.28
C CYS A 25 1.64 -1.75 3.33
N GLU A 26 1.65 -2.17 4.59
CA GLU A 26 2.10 -1.36 5.73
C GLU A 26 3.46 -1.92 6.17
N LEU A 27 4.48 -1.08 6.10
CA LEU A 27 5.85 -1.34 6.54
C LEU A 27 6.16 -0.45 7.73
N HIS A 28 7.31 -0.66 8.37
CA HIS A 28 7.79 0.22 9.42
C HIS A 28 9.17 0.77 9.03
N ASP A 29 9.41 2.05 9.29
CA ASP A 29 10.74 2.65 9.12
C ASP A 29 11.70 2.18 10.22
N HIS A 30 12.96 2.63 10.15
CA HIS A 30 13.99 2.31 11.13
C HIS A 30 13.67 2.78 12.57
N SER A 31 12.72 3.72 12.73
CA SER A 31 12.22 4.21 14.01
C SER A 31 10.96 3.46 14.47
N GLY A 32 10.51 2.44 13.74
CA GLY A 32 9.29 1.69 14.03
C GLY A 32 8.01 2.43 13.69
N ARG A 33 8.05 3.50 12.88
CA ARG A 33 6.86 4.25 12.47
C ARG A 33 6.25 3.64 11.20
N PRO A 34 4.91 3.59 11.08
CA PRO A 34 4.26 3.00 9.93
C PRO A 34 4.52 3.82 8.65
N VAL A 35 4.82 3.11 7.57
CA VAL A 35 4.98 3.63 6.21
C VAL A 35 4.11 2.77 5.30
N PHE A 36 3.20 3.41 4.59
CA PHE A 36 2.31 2.74 3.66
C PHE A 36 2.89 2.80 2.25
N VAL A 37 2.93 1.65 1.60
CA VAL A 37 3.49 1.47 0.26
C VAL A 37 2.43 0.90 -0.65
N ALA A 38 2.30 1.45 -1.85
CA ALA A 38 1.49 0.89 -2.92
C ALA A 38 2.37 0.66 -4.15
N VAL A 39 2.24 -0.52 -4.75
CA VAL A 39 2.90 -0.89 -6.01
C VAL A 39 1.85 -1.39 -6.98
N LEU A 40 1.89 -0.93 -8.22
CA LEU A 40 1.02 -1.47 -9.27
C LEU A 40 1.36 -2.95 -9.54
N ALA A 41 0.42 -3.84 -9.21
CA ALA A 41 0.55 -5.29 -9.27
C ALA A 41 0.37 -5.83 -10.69
N GLN A 42 -0.64 -5.31 -11.39
CA GLN A 42 -0.97 -5.67 -12.76
C GLN A 42 -0.42 -4.63 -13.71
N ARG A 43 0.65 -5.01 -14.42
CA ARG A 43 1.21 -4.22 -15.51
C ARG A 43 0.37 -4.43 -16.77
N CYS A 44 -0.34 -3.40 -17.21
CA CYS A 44 -0.93 -3.36 -18.56
C CYS A 44 0.07 -2.81 -19.61
N CYS A 45 1.21 -2.24 -19.17
CA CYS A 45 2.25 -1.67 -20.03
C CYS A 45 3.65 -1.87 -19.44
N ALA A 46 4.70 -1.74 -20.26
CA ALA A 46 6.12 -1.81 -19.86
C ALA A 46 6.61 -0.60 -19.04
N CYS A 47 5.69 0.19 -18.51
CA CYS A 47 5.95 1.36 -17.68
C CYS A 47 6.66 0.94 -16.37
N PRO A 48 7.56 1.78 -15.81
CA PRO A 48 8.17 1.50 -14.50
C PRO A 48 7.07 1.23 -13.46
N ALA A 49 7.32 0.29 -12.54
CA ALA A 49 6.36 0.03 -11.48
C ALA A 49 6.19 1.31 -10.65
N ASP A 50 4.98 1.85 -10.64
CA ASP A 50 4.69 3.07 -9.89
C ASP A 50 4.73 2.71 -8.39
N LEU A 51 5.82 3.12 -7.73
CA LEU A 51 6.05 2.89 -6.31
C LEU A 51 5.65 4.17 -5.56
N VAL A 52 4.51 4.08 -4.87
CA VAL A 52 4.02 5.20 -4.06
C VAL A 52 4.24 4.87 -2.60
N THR A 53 5.00 5.71 -1.91
CA THR A 53 5.20 5.63 -0.45
C THR A 53 4.56 6.82 0.24
N ALA A 54 3.88 6.58 1.36
CA ALA A 54 3.27 7.64 2.16
C ALA A 54 3.31 7.31 3.65
N ARG A 55 3.46 8.33 4.50
CA ARG A 55 3.43 8.17 5.96
C ARG A 55 2.01 8.02 6.53
N THR A 56 0.98 8.22 5.70
CA THR A 56 -0.42 8.05 6.11
C THR A 56 -1.24 7.45 4.97
N LEU A 57 -2.30 6.70 5.31
CA LEU A 57 -3.25 6.16 4.32
C LEU A 57 -4.04 7.24 3.57
N HIS A 58 -4.21 8.42 4.17
CA HIS A 58 -4.83 9.56 3.50
C HIS A 58 -3.93 10.10 2.38
N ALA A 59 -2.65 10.33 2.68
CA ALA A 59 -1.68 10.75 1.68
C ALA A 59 -1.54 9.71 0.56
N LEU A 60 -1.47 8.42 0.91
CA LEU A 60 -1.45 7.33 -0.06
C LEU A 60 -2.66 7.39 -1.01
N ARG A 61 -3.88 7.59 -0.46
CA ARG A 61 -5.10 7.74 -1.27
C ARG A 61 -4.97 8.84 -2.30
N LYS A 62 -4.53 10.02 -1.85
CA LYS A 62 -4.50 11.23 -2.67
C LYS A 62 -3.54 11.06 -3.84
N THR A 63 -2.43 10.36 -3.64
CA THR A 63 -1.47 10.06 -4.70
C THR A 63 -2.01 9.02 -5.68
N LEU A 64 -2.61 7.93 -5.19
CA LEU A 64 -3.18 6.88 -6.04
C LEU A 64 -4.34 7.38 -6.93
N VAL A 65 -5.16 8.31 -6.43
CA VAL A 65 -6.25 8.92 -7.23
C VAL A 65 -5.73 9.85 -8.33
N ARG A 66 -4.50 10.37 -8.22
CA ARG A 66 -3.90 11.25 -9.24
C ARG A 66 -3.13 10.48 -10.32
N THR A 67 -2.85 9.20 -10.08
CA THR A 67 -2.05 8.32 -10.94
C THR A 67 -2.90 7.31 -11.71
N CYS A 68 -4.17 7.13 -11.31
CA CYS A 68 -5.22 6.44 -12.07
C CYS A 68 -6.03 7.46 -12.88
#